data_AF-A0A7C6YUT6-F1
#
_entry.id   AF-A0A7C6YUT6-F1
#
_cell.length_a   1.000
_cell.length_b   1.000
_cell.length_c   1.000
_cell.angle_alpha   90.00
_cell.angle_beta   90.00
_cell.angle_gamma   90.00
#
_symmetry.space_group_name_H-M   'P 1'
#
loop_
_entity.id
_entity.type
_entity.pdbx_description
1 polymer ?
#
loop_
_entity_poly.entity_id
_entity_poly.type
_entity_poly.pdbx_seq_one_letter_code
_entity_poly.pdbx_strand_id
1 'polypeptide(L)'
;MKRIVSLLKERSLGNLEQIIAISHADDLAAAEKLQEMIKTTLGYSNFLINAVGSVLSCHIGLGGVAAFFVNSRADIPNLPQEV
;
A
#
# COMPACT_ATOMS: atom_id res chain seq x y z
N MET A 1 6.33 2.94 8.40
CA MET A 1 6.30 2.95 6.92
C MET A 1 7.20 1.89 6.27
N LYS A 2 8.50 1.79 6.58
CA LYS A 2 9.40 0.77 5.95
C LYS A 2 8.85 -0.67 5.97
N ARG A 3 8.25 -1.08 7.11
CA ARG A 3 7.61 -2.40 7.22
C ARG A 3 6.42 -2.59 6.28
N ILE A 4 5.62 -1.54 6.02
CA ILE A 4 4.49 -1.59 5.08
C ILE A 4 5.00 -1.88 3.67
N VAL A 5 6.07 -1.19 3.25
CA VAL A 5 6.69 -1.41 1.93
C VAL A 5 7.31 -2.81 1.82
N SER A 6 7.92 -3.33 2.88
CA SER A 6 8.39 -4.73 2.93
C SER A 6 7.24 -5.71 2.74
N LEU A 7 6.13 -5.52 3.47
CA LEU A 7 4.96 -6.40 3.37
C LEU A 7 4.31 -6.32 1.99
N LEU A 8 4.25 -5.13 1.38
CA LEU A 8 3.83 -4.96 -0.01
C LEU A 8 4.74 -5.76 -0.94
N LYS A 9 6.06 -5.64 -0.81
CA LYS A 9 7.03 -6.41 -1.61
C LYS A 9 6.82 -7.93 -1.46
N GLU A 10 6.60 -8.40 -0.23
CA GLU A 10 6.44 -9.83 0.10
C GLU A 10 5.10 -10.41 -0.39
N ARG A 11 4.05 -9.59 -0.53
CA ARG A 11 2.67 -10.08 -0.70
C ARG A 11 1.98 -9.62 -1.99
N SER A 12 2.45 -8.55 -2.63
CA SER A 12 1.88 -8.05 -3.89
C SER A 12 2.38 -8.85 -5.09
N LEU A 13 1.49 -9.22 -6.00
CA LEU A 13 1.77 -10.15 -7.11
C LEU A 13 2.50 -9.52 -8.31
N GLY A 14 3.37 -8.54 -8.07
CA GLY A 14 4.37 -8.08 -9.04
C GLY A 14 3.87 -7.40 -10.32
N ASN A 15 2.57 -7.26 -10.55
CA ASN A 15 2.08 -6.52 -11.71
C ASN A 15 2.24 -5.01 -11.47
N LEU A 16 3.19 -4.36 -12.16
CA LEU A 16 3.51 -2.94 -12.01
C LEU A 16 2.35 -1.99 -12.35
N GLU A 17 1.39 -2.45 -13.16
CA GLU A 17 0.21 -1.68 -13.54
C GLU A 17 -0.97 -1.83 -12.56
N GLN A 18 -0.83 -2.68 -11.54
CA GLN A 18 -1.86 -2.85 -10.53
C GLN A 18 -2.07 -1.56 -9.73
N ILE A 19 -3.32 -1.32 -9.33
CA ILE A 19 -3.65 -0.18 -8.48
C ILE A 19 -3.22 -0.48 -7.05
N ILE A 20 -2.38 0.39 -6.49
CA ILE A 20 -2.06 0.41 -5.07
C ILE A 20 -2.88 1.51 -4.41
N ALA A 21 -3.82 1.13 -3.55
CA ALA A 21 -4.60 2.09 -2.78
C ALA A 21 -3.90 2.43 -1.47
N ILE A 22 -3.88 3.70 -1.08
CA ILE A 22 -3.33 4.18 0.18
C ILE A 22 -4.43 4.94 0.89
N SER A 23 -4.62 4.68 2.18
CA SER A 23 -5.58 5.43 2.98
C SER A 23 -4.92 6.14 4.14
N HIS A 24 -5.46 7.31 4.53
CA HIS A 24 -4.97 8.07 5.66
C HIS A 24 -6.09 8.56 6.59
N ALA A 25 -5.79 8.68 7.88
CA ALA A 25 -6.63 9.33 8.87
C ALA A 25 -6.15 10.78 9.06
N ASP A 26 -6.64 11.67 8.19
CA ASP A 26 -6.33 13.11 8.19
C ASP A 26 -4.84 13.48 8.00
N ASP A 27 -4.02 12.53 7.53
CA ASP A 27 -2.58 12.77 7.26
C ASP A 27 -2.19 12.45 5.81
N LEU A 28 -2.49 13.40 4.92
CA LEU A 28 -2.18 13.28 3.49
C LEU A 28 -0.67 13.22 3.23
N ALA A 29 0.11 14.00 3.97
CA ALA A 29 1.57 14.06 3.80
C ALA A 29 2.22 12.69 4.08
N ALA A 30 1.74 11.98 5.10
CA ALA A 30 2.19 10.62 5.39
C ALA A 30 1.79 9.62 4.28
N ALA A 31 0.63 9.79 3.64
CA ALA A 31 0.21 8.99 2.49
C ALA A 31 1.09 9.22 1.25
N GLU A 32 1.37 10.49 0.92
CA GLU A 32 2.25 10.86 -0.21
C GLU A 32 3.67 10.34 -0.01
N LYS A 33 4.20 10.44 1.21
CA LYS A 33 5.51 9.87 1.57
C LYS A 33 5.54 8.36 1.39
N LEU A 34 4.46 7.65 1.75
CA LEU A 34 4.36 6.22 1.53
C LEU A 34 4.28 5.88 0.03
N GLN A 35 3.52 6.65 -0.74
CA GLN A 35 3.44 6.52 -2.20
C GLN A 35 4.82 6.65 -2.85
N GLU A 36 5.57 7.71 -2.51
CA GLU A 36 6.91 7.94 -3.07
C GLU A 36 7.86 6.79 -2.74
N MET A 37 7.80 6.29 -1.49
CA MET A 37 8.61 5.15 -1.06
C MET A 37 8.27 3.88 -1.85
N ILE A 38 6.97 3.60 -2.06
CA ILE A 38 6.52 2.45 -2.84
C ILE A 38 6.94 2.59 -4.30
N LYS A 39 6.75 3.78 -4.90
CA LYS A 39 7.14 4.08 -6.27
C LYS A 39 8.64 3.88 -6.49
N THR A 40 9.46 4.44 -5.61
CA THR A 40 10.94 4.38 -5.73
C THR A 40 11.49 2.98 -5.45
N THR A 41 10.88 2.24 -4.52
CA THR A 41 11.42 0.93 -4.09
C THR A 41 10.88 -0.23 -4.94
N LEU A 42 9.63 -0.17 -5.38
CA LEU A 42 8.91 -1.27 -6.03
C LEU A 42 8.52 -1.00 -7.48
N GLY A 43 8.59 0.25 -7.96
CA GLY A 43 8.31 0.61 -9.34
C GLY A 43 6.82 0.72 -9.70
N TYR A 44 5.90 0.58 -8.74
CA TYR A 44 4.47 0.80 -8.99
C TYR A 44 4.20 2.24 -9.42
N SER A 45 3.31 2.41 -10.41
CA SER A 45 2.99 3.70 -11.01
C SER A 45 1.53 4.13 -10.79
N ASN A 46 0.65 3.19 -10.48
CA ASN A 46 -0.79 3.42 -10.39
C ASN A 46 -1.25 3.45 -8.93
N PHE A 47 -1.66 4.63 -8.45
CA PHE A 47 -2.01 4.85 -7.04
C PHE A 47 -3.38 5.49 -6.88
N LEU A 48 -4.07 5.12 -5.80
CA LEU A 48 -5.31 5.73 -5.35
C LEU A 48 -5.17 6.13 -3.88
N ILE A 49 -5.11 7.44 -3.59
CA ILE A 49 -5.08 7.93 -2.22
C ILE A 49 -6.50 8.34 -1.80
N ASN A 50 -6.95 7.91 -0.62
CA ASN A 50 -8.23 8.34 -0.06
C ASN A 50 -8.19 8.50 1.46
N ALA A 51 -8.96 9.44 2.01
CA ALA A 51 -9.12 9.53 3.45
C ALA A 51 -9.99 8.36 3.99
N VAL A 52 -9.70 7.89 5.20
CA VAL A 52 -10.61 6.99 5.93
C VAL A 52 -11.73 7.78 6.60
N GLY A 53 -12.93 7.20 6.66
CA GLY A 53 -14.11 7.83 7.26
C GLY A 53 -14.05 7.92 8.79
N SER A 54 -14.92 8.75 9.37
CA SER A 54 -14.96 9.08 10.80
C SER A 54 -15.01 7.87 11.74
N VAL A 55 -15.76 6.83 11.36
CA VAL A 55 -15.87 5.60 12.16
C VAL A 55 -14.52 4.90 12.30
N LEU A 56 -13.77 4.72 11.21
CA LEU A 56 -12.45 4.08 11.26
C LEU A 56 -11.43 4.98 11.97
N SER A 57 -11.41 6.27 11.64
CA SER A 57 -10.49 7.25 12.25
C SER A 57 -10.64 7.35 13.77
N CYS A 58 -11.85 7.19 14.32
CA CYS A 58 -12.07 7.16 15.77
C CYS A 58 -11.39 5.97 16.47
N HIS A 59 -11.22 4.84 15.77
CA HIS A 59 -10.60 3.64 16.34
C HIS A 59 -9.08 3.63 16.18
N ILE A 60 -8.58 4.05 15.01
CA ILE A 60 -7.14 4.01 14.72
C ILE A 60 -6.40 5.28 15.14
N GLY A 61 -7.14 6.38 15.39
CA GLY A 61 -6.60 7.70 15.67
C GLY A 61 -6.14 8.46 14.42
N LEU A 62 -5.95 9.77 14.58
CA LEU A 62 -5.36 10.64 13.54
C LEU A 62 -3.91 10.22 13.24
N GLY A 63 -3.46 10.42 12.00
CA GLY A 63 -2.10 10.06 11.56
C GLY A 63 -1.93 8.60 11.12
N GLY A 64 -2.98 7.78 11.18
CA GLY A 64 -2.96 6.42 10.67
C GLY A 64 -2.82 6.39 9.13
N VAL A 65 -1.95 5.52 8.61
CA VAL A 65 -1.79 5.29 7.16
C VAL A 65 -1.77 3.79 6.86
N ALA A 66 -2.47 3.38 5.82
CA ALA A 66 -2.51 2.01 5.34
C ALA A 66 -2.29 1.94 3.82
N ALA A 67 -1.86 0.77 3.34
CA ALA A 67 -1.75 0.48 1.92
C ALA A 67 -2.47 -0.84 1.60
N PHE A 68 -3.10 -0.88 0.44
CA PHE A 68 -3.90 -1.98 -0.06
C PHE A 68 -3.49 -2.28 -1.49
N PHE A 69 -3.59 -3.55 -1.85
CA PHE A 69 -3.32 -4.06 -3.18
C PHE A 69 -4.29 -5.21 -3.44
N VAL A 70 -4.62 -5.44 -4.71
CA VAL A 70 -5.57 -6.48 -5.09
C VAL A 70 -4.86 -7.52 -5.94
N ASN A 71 -4.95 -8.77 -5.51
CA ASN A 71 -4.38 -9.93 -6.20
C ASN A 71 -5.38 -10.50 -7.22
N SER A 72 -5.98 -9.68 -8.08
CA SER A 72 -7.10 -10.08 -8.95
C SER A 72 -6.68 -10.69 -10.29
N ARG A 73 -5.39 -10.68 -10.66
CA ARG A 73 -4.89 -11.16 -11.96
C ARG A 73 -3.78 -12.21 -11.89
N ALA A 74 -3.56 -12.83 -10.74
CA ALA A 74 -2.59 -13.92 -10.62
C ALA A 74 -3.07 -14.97 -9.60
N ASP A 75 -3.11 -16.23 -10.04
CA ASP A 75 -3.49 -17.42 -9.25
C ASP A 75 -2.43 -17.82 -8.20
N ILE A 76 -1.25 -17.18 -8.20
CA ILE A 76 -0.09 -17.57 -7.39
C ILE A 76 0.54 -16.37 -6.66
N PRO A 77 0.78 -16.47 -5.33
CA PRO A 77 1.65 -15.61 -4.54
C PRO A 77 3.04 -15.39 -5.16
N ASN A 78 3.54 -14.15 -5.23
CA ASN A 78 4.95 -13.84 -5.49
C ASN A 78 5.76 -14.05 -4.20
N LEU A 79 5.77 -15.30 -3.71
CA LEU A 79 6.62 -15.74 -2.62
C LEU A 79 8.03 -16.01 -3.16
N PRO A 80 9.09 -15.77 -2.37
CA PRO A 80 10.41 -16.28 -2.73
C PRO A 80 10.31 -17.80 -2.93
N GLN A 81 10.67 -18.29 -4.11
CA GLN A 81 10.85 -19.72 -4.34
C GLN A 81 12.09 -20.13 -3.54
N GLU A 82 11.92 -21.05 -2.59
CA GLU A 82 13.06 -21.69 -1.91
C GLU A 82 13.88 -22.41 -2.99
N VAL A 83 15.11 -21.95 -3.20
CA VAL A 83 16.14 -22.61 -4.02
C VAL A 83 16.82 -23.72 -3.24
#